data_AF-A0A3C1XCU2-F1
#
_entry.id   AF-A0A3C1XCU2-F1
#
_cell.length_a   1.000
_cell.length_b   1.000
_cell.length_c   1.000
_cell.angle_alpha   90.00
_cell.angle_beta   90.00
_cell.angle_gamma   90.00
#
_symmetry.space_group_name_H-M   'P 1'
#
loop_
_entity.id
_entity.type
_entity.pdbx_description
1 polymer ?
#
loop_
_entity_poly.entity_id
_entity_poly.type
_entity_poly.pdbx_seq_one_letter_code
_entity_poly.pdbx_strand_id
1 'polypeptide(L)'
;DMTQLKGNDQYKVVVVPEVSDEKGKISSTRIRELVKTGDIASANALLGYPYEITGIVVHGFARGRTIGYPTANLAIKDFIHIPSPGVYTVDVLLQGERQRGFASIGYNETFNGKEKTVEIHIFDKDLDLYGEKLTVLWLDKIRDMIKFESVDALIAQMKEEEKKARQYQEK
;
A
#
# COMPACT_ATOMS: atom_id res chain seq x y z
N ASP A 1 -36.11 -2.68 4.71
CA ASP A 1 -35.69 -3.66 3.70
C ASP A 1 -35.64 -2.96 2.34
N MET A 2 -34.48 -2.92 1.68
CA MET A 2 -34.34 -2.21 0.39
C MET A 2 -35.24 -2.81 -0.70
N THR A 3 -35.70 -4.06 -0.52
CA THR A 3 -36.65 -4.72 -1.43
C THR A 3 -38.05 -4.09 -1.42
N GLN A 4 -38.36 -3.24 -0.44
CA GLN A 4 -39.66 -2.56 -0.34
C GLN A 4 -39.70 -1.19 -1.03
N LEU A 5 -38.55 -0.68 -1.50
CA LEU A 5 -38.49 0.57 -2.24
C LEU A 5 -39.10 0.36 -3.63
N LYS A 6 -40.22 1.05 -3.89
CA LYS A 6 -40.88 1.06 -5.20
C LYS A 6 -40.71 2.42 -5.86
N GLY A 7 -40.49 2.40 -7.17
CA GLY A 7 -40.59 3.60 -8.00
C GLY A 7 -42.03 4.10 -8.10
N ASN A 8 -42.19 5.29 -8.66
CA ASN A 8 -43.49 5.85 -9.03
C ASN A 8 -43.35 6.57 -10.38
N ASP A 9 -44.37 7.34 -10.77
CA ASP A 9 -44.38 8.04 -12.07
C ASP A 9 -43.29 9.12 -12.22
N GLN A 10 -42.66 9.55 -11.11
CA GLN A 10 -41.62 10.58 -11.10
C GLN A 10 -40.20 9.99 -11.01
N TYR A 11 -40.03 8.76 -10.52
CA TYR A 11 -38.72 8.13 -10.42
C TYR A 11 -38.76 6.60 -10.52
N LYS A 12 -37.74 6.03 -11.15
CA LYS A 12 -37.52 4.58 -11.23
C LYS A 12 -36.59 4.13 -10.10
N VAL A 13 -36.95 3.03 -9.43
CA VAL A 13 -36.05 2.32 -8.52
C VAL A 13 -35.44 1.12 -9.26
N VAL A 14 -34.12 0.99 -9.19
CA VAL A 14 -33.38 -0.16 -9.69
C VAL A 14 -32.59 -0.74 -8.53
N VAL A 15 -32.89 -1.98 -8.14
CA VAL A 15 -32.14 -2.71 -7.12
C VAL A 15 -31.09 -3.54 -7.85
N VAL A 16 -29.82 -3.25 -7.59
CA VAL A 16 -28.70 -4.02 -8.14
C VAL A 16 -28.44 -5.19 -7.18
N PRO A 17 -28.39 -6.45 -7.67
CA PRO A 17 -28.06 -7.60 -6.84
C PRO A 17 -26.63 -7.47 -6.30
N GLU A 18 -26.38 -8.07 -5.15
CA GLU A 18 -25.01 -8.11 -4.63
C GLU A 18 -24.09 -8.96 -5.51
N VAL A 19 -22.82 -8.57 -5.57
CA VAL A 19 -21.77 -9.30 -6.26
C VAL A 19 -21.01 -10.17 -5.26
N SER A 20 -20.74 -11.41 -5.63
CA SER A 20 -20.11 -12.43 -4.78
C SER A 20 -19.09 -13.26 -5.56
N ASP A 21 -18.10 -13.80 -4.87
CA ASP A 21 -17.15 -14.81 -5.36
C ASP A 21 -17.32 -16.14 -4.58
N GLU A 22 -16.41 -17.09 -4.75
CA GLU A 22 -16.43 -18.38 -4.04
C GLU A 22 -16.29 -18.27 -2.51
N LYS A 23 -15.81 -17.13 -1.99
CA LYS A 23 -15.68 -16.84 -0.56
C LYS A 23 -16.83 -15.97 -0.04
N GLY A 24 -17.82 -15.66 -0.88
CA GLY A 24 -19.04 -14.94 -0.55
C GLY A 24 -19.04 -13.48 -1.02
N LYS A 25 -19.83 -12.65 -0.34
CA LYS A 25 -20.08 -11.26 -0.75
C LYS A 25 -18.78 -10.45 -0.90
N ILE A 26 -18.65 -9.77 -2.05
CA ILE A 26 -17.66 -8.72 -2.23
C ILE A 26 -18.16 -7.47 -1.52
N SER A 27 -17.46 -7.06 -0.45
CA SER A 27 -17.88 -5.93 0.39
C SER A 27 -16.70 -5.13 0.92
N SER A 28 -16.95 -3.85 1.24
CA SER A 28 -15.94 -2.98 1.84
C SER A 28 -15.41 -3.50 3.17
N THR A 29 -16.20 -4.26 3.93
CA THR A 29 -15.73 -4.90 5.17
C THR A 29 -14.69 -5.98 4.87
N ARG A 30 -14.97 -6.86 3.90
CA ARG A 30 -14.02 -7.90 3.50
C ARG A 30 -12.74 -7.32 2.92
N ILE A 31 -12.84 -6.29 2.06
CA ILE A 31 -11.67 -5.61 1.49
C ILE A 31 -10.83 -4.97 2.60
N ARG A 32 -11.45 -4.27 3.56
CA ARG A 32 -10.72 -3.65 4.69
C ARG A 32 -10.01 -4.68 5.56
N GLU A 33 -10.61 -5.84 5.81
CA GLU A 33 -9.93 -6.90 6.57
C GLU A 33 -8.74 -7.47 5.80
N LEU A 34 -8.83 -7.67 4.48
CA LEU A 34 -7.70 -8.11 3.65
C LEU A 34 -6.55 -7.08 3.65
N VAL A 35 -6.86 -5.79 3.49
CA VAL A 35 -5.86 -4.72 3.61
C VAL A 35 -5.23 -4.74 5.00
N LYS A 36 -6.04 -4.83 6.05
CA LYS A 36 -5.59 -4.84 7.45
C LYS A 36 -4.67 -6.01 7.78
N THR A 37 -4.89 -7.19 7.19
CA THR A 37 -4.01 -8.36 7.36
C THR A 37 -2.81 -8.34 6.42
N GLY A 38 -2.83 -7.48 5.38
CA GLY A 38 -1.76 -7.33 4.39
C GLY A 38 -1.90 -8.25 3.18
N ASP A 39 -3.04 -8.94 3.02
CA ASP A 39 -3.37 -9.68 1.80
C ASP A 39 -3.87 -8.73 0.70
N ILE A 40 -2.93 -7.92 0.22
CA ILE A 40 -3.19 -6.88 -0.78
C ILE A 40 -3.55 -7.49 -2.14
N ALA A 41 -2.95 -8.63 -2.50
CA ALA A 41 -3.27 -9.30 -3.75
C ALA A 41 -4.76 -9.71 -3.81
N SER A 42 -5.30 -10.30 -2.74
CA SER A 42 -6.73 -10.61 -2.66
C SER A 42 -7.58 -9.35 -2.61
N ALA A 43 -7.16 -8.29 -1.88
CA ALA A 43 -7.89 -7.03 -1.85
C ALA A 43 -8.02 -6.40 -3.25
N ASN A 44 -6.94 -6.40 -4.02
CA ASN A 44 -6.89 -5.89 -5.38
C ASN A 44 -7.80 -6.69 -6.32
N ALA A 45 -7.82 -8.02 -6.20
CA ALA A 45 -8.72 -8.87 -6.97
C ALA A 45 -10.20 -8.52 -6.72
N LEU A 46 -10.56 -8.19 -5.48
CA LEU A 46 -11.93 -7.77 -5.13
C LEU A 46 -12.24 -6.33 -5.57
N LEU A 47 -11.25 -5.44 -5.58
CA LEU A 47 -11.40 -4.05 -6.01
C LEU A 47 -11.49 -3.94 -7.54
N GLY A 48 -10.82 -4.83 -8.27
CA GLY A 48 -10.61 -4.73 -9.72
C GLY A 48 -9.50 -3.75 -10.11
N TYR A 49 -8.76 -3.22 -9.14
CA TYR A 49 -7.62 -2.31 -9.32
C TYR A 49 -6.70 -2.37 -8.09
N PRO A 50 -5.44 -1.91 -8.20
CA PRO A 50 -4.54 -1.85 -7.05
C PRO A 50 -5.05 -0.93 -5.94
N TYR A 51 -4.98 -1.35 -4.69
CA TYR A 51 -5.29 -0.49 -3.56
C TYR A 51 -4.36 0.72 -3.55
N GLU A 52 -4.92 1.92 -3.39
CA GLU A 52 -4.16 3.17 -3.50
C GLU A 52 -4.11 3.92 -2.17
N ILE A 53 -2.93 4.43 -1.83
CA ILE A 53 -2.76 5.36 -0.72
C ILE A 53 -2.03 6.60 -1.21
N THR A 54 -2.60 7.76 -0.91
CA THR A 54 -2.00 9.04 -1.21
C THR A 54 -1.50 9.70 0.08
N GLY A 55 -0.28 10.25 0.03
CA GLY A 55 0.30 11.00 1.13
C GLY A 55 1.27 12.08 0.66
N ILE A 56 1.86 12.77 1.63
CA ILE A 56 2.88 13.81 1.40
C ILE A 56 4.23 13.27 1.82
N VAL A 57 5.26 13.46 1.00
CA VAL A 57 6.62 13.07 1.36
C VAL A 57 7.16 14.00 2.43
N VAL A 58 7.61 13.42 3.54
CA VAL A 58 8.14 14.13 4.70
C VAL A 58 9.57 13.69 5.00
N HIS A 59 10.25 14.50 5.83
CA HIS A 59 11.57 14.15 6.32
C HIS A 59 11.46 13.00 7.33
N GLY A 60 12.15 11.89 7.06
CA GLY A 60 12.38 10.82 8.02
C GLY A 60 13.82 10.82 8.53
N PHE A 61 14.26 9.70 9.11
CA PHE A 61 15.63 9.56 9.60
C PHE A 61 16.70 9.46 8.50
N ALA A 62 16.29 9.36 7.23
CA ALA A 62 17.16 9.31 6.05
C ALA A 62 18.28 8.23 6.10
N ARG A 63 18.16 7.21 6.96
CA ARG A 63 19.18 6.15 7.15
C ARG A 63 19.41 5.34 5.88
N GLY A 64 18.38 5.17 5.05
CA GLY A 64 18.50 4.49 3.77
C GLY A 64 19.55 5.13 2.84
N ARG A 65 19.70 6.46 2.88
CA ARG A 65 20.67 7.18 2.04
C ARG A 65 22.11 6.81 2.38
N THR A 66 22.43 6.54 3.64
CA THR A 66 23.80 6.19 4.06
C THR A 66 24.20 4.78 3.63
N ILE A 67 23.25 3.94 3.25
CA ILE A 67 23.47 2.54 2.86
C ILE A 67 23.15 2.26 1.38
N GLY A 68 22.91 3.31 0.58
CA GLY A 68 22.65 3.20 -0.86
C GLY A 68 21.18 2.92 -1.24
N TYR A 69 20.25 2.97 -0.30
CA TYR A 69 18.82 2.77 -0.52
C TYR A 69 18.01 3.97 -0.01
N PRO A 70 18.07 5.14 -0.66
CA PRO A 70 17.30 6.31 -0.22
C PRO A 70 15.80 6.00 -0.17
N THR A 71 15.11 6.42 0.89
CA THR A 71 13.65 6.20 1.06
C THR A 71 12.90 7.51 1.26
N ALA A 72 11.72 7.61 0.65
CA ALA A 72 10.75 8.65 0.92
C ALA A 72 9.85 8.20 2.08
N ASN A 73 9.73 9.02 3.12
CA ASN A 73 8.79 8.77 4.22
C ASN A 73 7.46 9.42 3.86
N LEU A 74 6.35 8.69 3.97
CA LEU A 74 5.04 9.17 3.55
C LEU A 74 4.17 9.49 4.77
N ALA A 75 3.79 10.76 4.91
CA ALA A 75 2.76 11.17 5.85
C ALA A 75 1.38 10.89 5.24
N ILE A 76 0.62 10.02 5.90
CA ILE A 76 -0.70 9.54 5.47
C ILE A 76 -1.74 10.00 6.49
N LYS A 77 -2.94 10.32 6.03
CA LYS A 77 -4.05 10.69 6.92
C LYS A 77 -4.50 9.49 7.76
N ASP A 78 -4.86 9.74 9.00
CA ASP A 78 -5.24 8.76 10.03
C ASP A 78 -6.45 7.88 9.67
N PHE A 79 -7.39 8.39 8.87
CA PHE A 79 -8.57 7.64 8.42
C PHE A 79 -8.30 6.67 7.24
N ILE A 80 -7.05 6.61 6.73
CA ILE A 80 -6.67 5.68 5.66
C ILE A 80 -6.28 4.32 6.25
N HIS A 81 -6.80 3.24 5.66
CA HIS A 81 -6.44 1.88 6.05
C HIS A 81 -5.07 1.49 5.50
N ILE A 82 -4.01 1.79 6.25
CA ILE A 82 -2.65 1.34 5.92
C ILE A 82 -2.55 -0.18 6.12
N PRO A 83 -1.94 -0.95 5.18
CA PRO A 83 -1.77 -2.40 5.29
C PRO A 83 -1.02 -2.86 6.55
N SER A 84 -1.01 -4.16 6.83
CA SER A 84 -0.23 -4.70 7.96
C SER A 84 1.26 -4.38 7.80
N PRO A 85 2.03 -4.30 8.90
CA PRO A 85 3.48 -4.17 8.82
C PRO A 85 4.11 -5.25 7.93
N GLY A 86 5.09 -4.84 7.13
CA GLY A 86 5.75 -5.72 6.17
C GLY A 86 6.37 -4.93 5.02
N VAL A 87 6.97 -5.66 4.08
CA VAL A 87 7.51 -5.10 2.84
C VAL A 87 6.62 -5.51 1.68
N TYR A 88 6.32 -4.56 0.80
CA TYR A 88 5.36 -4.70 -0.29
C TYR A 88 5.97 -4.23 -1.59
N THR A 89 5.64 -4.92 -2.68
CA THR A 89 5.85 -4.39 -4.03
C THR A 89 4.82 -3.30 -4.27
N VAL A 90 5.28 -2.15 -4.75
CA VAL A 90 4.42 -1.01 -5.03
C VAL A 90 4.78 -0.35 -6.35
N ASP A 91 3.82 0.33 -6.94
CA ASP A 91 4.12 1.38 -7.90
C ASP A 91 3.79 2.75 -7.30
N VAL A 92 4.54 3.77 -7.71
CA VAL A 92 4.32 5.15 -7.31
C VAL A 92 3.92 5.95 -8.54
N LEU A 93 2.81 6.69 -8.42
CA LEU A 93 2.43 7.72 -9.38
C LEU A 93 3.02 9.05 -8.94
N LEU A 94 3.94 9.56 -9.74
CA LEU A 94 4.56 10.87 -9.57
C LEU A 94 4.50 11.60 -10.91
N GLN A 95 3.88 12.78 -10.94
CA GLN A 95 3.81 13.64 -12.13
C GLN A 95 3.28 12.93 -13.39
N GLY A 96 2.38 11.95 -13.22
CA GLY A 96 1.81 11.17 -14.33
C GLY A 96 2.66 9.98 -14.78
N GLU A 97 3.86 9.80 -14.22
CA GLU A 97 4.68 8.61 -14.44
C GLU A 97 4.42 7.57 -13.35
N ARG A 98 4.37 6.30 -13.78
CA ARG A 98 4.30 5.14 -12.89
C ARG A 98 5.69 4.55 -12.74
N GLN A 99 6.18 4.46 -11.51
CA GLN A 99 7.52 3.97 -11.19
C GLN A 99 7.45 2.82 -10.19
N ARG A 100 8.18 1.75 -10.44
CA ARG A 100 8.25 0.58 -9.56
C ARG A 100 9.10 0.87 -8.33
N GLY A 101 8.71 0.30 -7.21
CA GLY A 101 9.49 0.32 -5.99
C GLY A 101 9.08 -0.77 -5.02
N PHE A 102 9.60 -0.68 -3.80
CA PHE A 102 9.06 -1.39 -2.66
C PHE A 102 8.78 -0.43 -1.50
N ALA A 103 7.75 -0.73 -0.73
CA ALA A 103 7.38 0.01 0.46
C ALA A 103 7.56 -0.87 1.71
N SER A 104 8.10 -0.28 2.76
CA SER A 104 8.16 -0.86 4.10
C SER A 104 7.13 -0.17 4.99
N ILE A 105 6.29 -0.97 5.63
CA ILE A 105 5.39 -0.53 6.69
C ILE A 105 5.95 -1.02 8.03
N GLY A 106 6.34 -0.07 8.88
CA GLY A 106 6.83 -0.32 10.23
C GLY A 106 5.98 0.36 11.30
N TYR A 107 6.54 0.52 12.49
CA TYR A 107 5.98 1.34 13.57
C TYR A 107 7.00 2.39 14.00
N ASN A 108 6.51 3.58 14.36
CA ASN A 108 7.35 4.63 14.93
C ASN A 108 7.63 4.34 16.41
N GLU A 109 8.85 3.90 16.74
CA GLU A 109 9.28 3.62 18.12
C GLU A 109 9.20 4.87 19.02
N THR A 110 9.33 6.08 18.45
CA THR A 110 9.31 7.35 19.20
C THR A 110 7.90 7.77 19.64
N PHE A 111 6.84 7.32 18.96
CA PHE A 111 5.44 7.58 19.33
C PHE A 111 4.80 6.35 20.01
N ASN A 112 5.50 5.78 20.98
CA ASN A 112 5.11 4.58 21.72
C ASN A 112 4.75 3.37 20.82
N GLY A 113 5.30 3.30 19.60
CA GLY A 113 5.07 2.20 18.66
C GLY A 113 3.64 2.11 18.10
N LYS A 114 2.79 3.13 18.28
CA LYS A 114 1.37 3.06 17.87
C LYS A 114 1.14 3.46 16.42
N GLU A 115 1.91 4.40 15.90
CA GLU A 115 1.72 4.91 14.55
C GLU A 115 2.54 4.12 13.55
N LYS A 116 1.89 3.73 12.45
CA LYS A 116 2.58 3.07 11.34
C LYS A 116 3.42 4.07 10.58
N THR A 117 4.63 3.68 10.21
CA THR A 117 5.48 4.43 9.29
C THR A 117 5.43 3.77 7.92
N VAL A 118 5.43 4.59 6.86
CA VAL A 118 5.50 4.10 5.47
C VAL A 118 6.73 4.71 4.81
N GLU A 119 7.67 3.86 4.44
CA GLU A 119 8.90 4.21 3.75
C GLU A 119 8.93 3.57 2.37
N ILE A 120 9.26 4.34 1.34
CA ILE A 120 9.20 3.88 -0.04
C ILE A 120 10.56 4.08 -0.68
N HIS A 121 11.11 3.01 -1.24
CA HIS A 121 12.24 3.08 -2.15
C HIS A 121 11.73 2.99 -3.58
N ILE A 122 11.90 4.07 -4.35
CA ILE A 122 11.51 4.13 -5.76
C ILE A 122 12.74 3.80 -6.60
N PHE A 123 12.61 2.87 -7.54
CA PHE A 123 13.72 2.44 -8.35
C PHE A 123 14.11 3.51 -9.37
N ASP A 124 15.41 3.56 -9.66
CA ASP A 124 15.99 4.32 -10.77
C ASP A 124 15.67 5.83 -10.74
N LYS A 125 15.33 6.37 -9.54
CA LYS A 125 14.99 7.77 -9.28
C LYS A 125 15.74 8.27 -8.05
N ASP A 126 16.32 9.46 -8.18
CA ASP A 126 16.80 10.23 -7.02
C ASP A 126 15.61 10.87 -6.30
N LEU A 127 15.55 10.68 -4.99
CA LEU A 127 14.44 11.13 -4.14
C LEU A 127 14.77 12.49 -3.52
N ASP A 128 14.54 13.56 -4.27
CA ASP A 128 14.32 14.90 -3.69
C ASP A 128 12.85 15.30 -3.90
N LEU A 129 11.96 14.57 -3.23
CA LEU A 129 10.51 14.70 -3.39
C LEU A 129 9.86 15.34 -2.17
N TYR A 130 10.61 16.01 -1.29
CA TYR A 130 10.05 16.56 -0.06
C TYR A 130 8.92 17.55 -0.31
N GLY A 131 7.80 17.38 0.39
CA GLY A 131 6.60 18.18 0.21
C GLY A 131 5.72 17.75 -0.97
N GLU A 132 6.21 16.86 -1.84
CA GLU A 132 5.43 16.37 -2.97
C GLU A 132 4.35 15.39 -2.52
N LYS A 133 3.25 15.41 -3.28
CA LYS A 133 2.14 14.47 -3.11
C LYS A 133 2.42 13.22 -3.95
N LEU A 134 2.43 12.06 -3.31
CA LEU A 134 2.59 10.77 -3.97
C LEU A 134 1.35 9.91 -3.79
N THR A 135 0.95 9.21 -4.86
CA THR A 135 0.00 8.10 -4.79
C THR A 135 0.76 6.80 -4.96
N VAL A 136 0.53 5.85 -4.05
CA VAL A 136 1.18 4.55 -3.99
C VAL A 136 0.14 3.48 -4.28
N LEU A 137 0.41 2.66 -5.29
CA LEU A 137 -0.39 1.51 -5.68
C LEU A 137 0.24 0.28 -5.03
N TRP A 138 -0.49 -0.36 -4.13
CA TRP A 138 -0.03 -1.53 -3.40
C TRP A 138 -0.32 -2.77 -4.23
N LEU A 139 0.71 -3.51 -4.63
CA LEU A 139 0.58 -4.59 -5.61
C LEU A 139 0.57 -5.97 -4.95
N ASP A 140 1.56 -6.24 -4.10
CA ASP A 140 1.70 -7.53 -3.42
C ASP A 140 2.57 -7.42 -2.17
N LYS A 141 2.43 -8.38 -1.25
CA LYS A 141 3.26 -8.46 -0.04
C LYS A 141 4.49 -9.34 -0.31
N ILE A 142 5.69 -8.78 -0.08
CA ILE A 142 6.96 -9.49 -0.23
C ILE A 142 7.28 -10.33 1.01
N ARG A 143 7.12 -9.73 2.20
CA ARG A 143 7.39 -10.39 3.50
C ARG A 143 6.82 -9.61 4.70
N ASP A 144 6.80 -10.24 5.86
CA ASP A 144 6.60 -9.57 7.16
C ASP A 144 7.85 -8.81 7.60
N MET A 145 7.71 -7.98 8.65
CA MET A 145 8.82 -7.25 9.26
C MET A 145 9.80 -8.18 9.98
N ILE A 146 11.10 -7.90 9.82
CA ILE A 146 12.21 -8.66 10.39
C ILE A 146 13.18 -7.69 11.05
N LYS A 147 13.78 -8.07 12.19
CA LYS A 147 14.89 -7.35 12.80
C LYS A 147 16.21 -7.84 12.22
N PHE A 148 17.13 -6.92 11.94
CA PHE A 148 18.46 -7.24 11.44
C PHE A 148 19.51 -7.00 12.50
N GLU A 149 20.42 -7.95 12.65
CA GLU A 149 21.55 -7.88 13.59
C GLU A 149 22.74 -7.07 13.02
N SER A 150 22.72 -6.76 11.72
CA SER A 150 23.75 -5.94 11.07
C SER A 150 23.21 -5.17 9.87
N VAL A 151 23.94 -4.11 9.49
CA VAL A 151 23.63 -3.31 8.28
C VAL A 151 23.80 -4.15 7.01
N ASP A 152 24.80 -5.02 6.96
CA ASP A 152 25.02 -5.90 5.79
C ASP A 152 23.86 -6.87 5.57
N ALA A 153 23.30 -7.43 6.65
CA ALA A 153 22.13 -8.29 6.57
C ALA A 153 20.89 -7.54 6.06
N LEU A 154 20.70 -6.29 6.50
CA LEU A 154 19.65 -5.42 6.00
C LEU A 154 19.81 -5.17 4.49
N ILE A 155 21.01 -4.76 4.04
CA ILE A 155 21.30 -4.49 2.62
C ILE A 155 21.07 -5.73 1.76
N ALA A 156 21.53 -6.90 2.20
CA ALA A 156 21.32 -8.15 1.48
C ALA A 156 19.83 -8.46 1.32
N GLN A 157 19.03 -8.23 2.35
CA GLN A 157 17.58 -8.44 2.31
C GLN A 157 16.87 -7.42 1.39
N MET A 158 17.32 -6.16 1.38
CA MET A 158 16.80 -5.12 0.48
C MET A 158 17.08 -5.43 -1.00
N LYS A 159 18.23 -6.02 -1.32
CA LYS A 159 18.54 -6.50 -2.69
C LYS A 159 17.57 -7.58 -3.16
N GLU A 160 17.22 -8.51 -2.28
CA GLU A 160 16.24 -9.56 -2.61
C GLU A 160 14.82 -8.99 -2.75
N GLU A 161 14.46 -7.98 -1.96
CA GLU A 161 13.20 -7.24 -2.09
C GLU A 161 13.11 -6.50 -3.41
N GLU A 162 14.18 -5.79 -3.79
CA GLU A 162 14.29 -5.11 -5.06
C GLU A 162 14.12 -6.09 -6.22
N LYS A 163 14.82 -7.23 -6.19
CA LYS A 163 14.70 -8.28 -7.21
C LYS A 163 13.26 -8.78 -7.33
N LYS A 164 12.60 -9.11 -6.21
CA LYS A 164 11.20 -9.57 -6.21
C LYS A 164 10.26 -8.50 -6.76
N ALA A 165 10.41 -7.26 -6.33
CA ALA A 165 9.60 -6.14 -6.78
C ALA A 165 9.80 -5.88 -8.28
N ARG A 166 11.03 -5.92 -8.81
CA ARG A 166 11.31 -5.77 -10.25
C ARG A 166 10.73 -6.92 -11.09
N GLN A 167 10.69 -8.13 -10.55
CA GLN A 167 10.15 -9.32 -11.24
C GLN A 167 8.62 -9.43 -11.15
N TYR A 168 7.96 -8.62 -10.32
CA TYR A 168 6.51 -8.65 -10.21
C TYR A 168 5.84 -8.27 -11.53
N GLN A 169 4.92 -9.13 -11.98
CA GLN A 169 4.06 -8.94 -13.14
C GLN A 169 2.61 -8.83 -12.66
N GLU A 170 1.86 -7.91 -13.24
CA GLU A 170 0.42 -7.83 -13.02
C GLU A 170 -0.24 -9.13 -13.50
N LYS A 171 -1.22 -9.62 -12.73
CA LYS A 171 -1.96 -10.86 -13.03
C LYS A 171 -3.11 -10.60 -13.98
#